data_AF-A0A1F7BPS7-F1
#
_entry.id   AF-A0A1F7BPS7-F1
#
_cell.length_a   1.000
_cell.length_b   1.000
_cell.length_c   1.000
_cell.angle_alpha   90.00
_cell.angle_beta   90.00
_cell.angle_gamma   90.00
#
_symmetry.space_group_name_H-M   'P 1'
#
loop_
_entity.id
_entity.type
_entity.pdbx_description
1 polymer ?
#
loop_
_entity_poly.entity_id
_entity_poly.type
_entity_poly.pdbx_seq_one_letter_code
_entity_poly.pdbx_strand_id
1 'polypeptide(L)'
;MLNPAWCPKTPKAIVALCLRVSFGLSLVFVGIAHYLTISAFRGMVADGLGVISILGSVWAYILPALMIVGGGLLVADKRRDIEAWATSVALGSIPAGMLLKSVVGGLSLADTMPAAINAFVWIILYLLVLRISCCTSGSCEKPGTVTM
;
A
#
# COMPACT_ATOMS: atom_id res chain seq x y z
N MET A 1 -21.41 0.05 -12.16
CA MET A 1 -21.45 -0.82 -13.36
C MET A 1 -20.23 -0.50 -14.22
N LEU A 2 -19.31 -1.45 -14.40
CA LEU A 2 -18.13 -1.28 -15.25
C LEU A 2 -18.57 -1.35 -16.71
N ASN A 3 -18.28 -0.30 -17.49
CA ASN A 3 -18.61 -0.24 -18.91
C ASN A 3 -17.74 -1.27 -19.67
N PRO A 4 -18.32 -2.22 -20.44
CA PRO A 4 -17.56 -3.29 -21.12
C PRO A 4 -16.51 -2.79 -22.12
N ALA A 5 -16.56 -1.51 -22.51
CA ALA A 5 -15.52 -0.86 -23.31
C ALA A 5 -14.18 -0.62 -22.57
N TRP A 6 -14.12 -0.83 -21.25
CA TRP A 6 -12.94 -0.53 -20.41
C TRP A 6 -12.13 -1.77 -20.02
N CYS A 7 -12.51 -2.96 -20.49
CA CYS A 7 -11.73 -4.16 -20.23
C CYS A 7 -10.45 -4.17 -21.08
N PRO A 8 -9.26 -4.31 -20.46
CA PRO A 8 -8.01 -4.40 -21.19
C PRO A 8 -8.00 -5.62 -22.12
N LYS A 9 -7.55 -5.43 -23.36
CA LYS A 9 -7.55 -6.48 -24.39
C LYS A 9 -6.20 -7.19 -24.56
N THR A 10 -5.13 -6.63 -23.99
CA THR A 10 -3.80 -7.23 -24.05
C THR A 10 -3.49 -8.00 -22.76
N PRO A 11 -2.80 -9.16 -22.82
CA PRO A 11 -2.46 -9.95 -21.63
C PRO A 11 -1.74 -9.13 -20.56
N LYS A 12 -0.80 -8.27 -20.97
CA LYS A 12 -0.05 -7.38 -20.07
C LYS A 12 -0.98 -6.41 -19.32
N ALA A 13 -1.94 -5.81 -20.01
CA ALA A 13 -2.88 -4.85 -19.41
C ALA A 13 -3.89 -5.54 -18.49
N ILE A 14 -4.32 -6.77 -18.81
CA ILE A 14 -5.16 -7.59 -17.92
C ILE A 14 -4.42 -7.88 -16.62
N VAL A 15 -3.18 -8.40 -16.72
CA VAL A 15 -2.35 -8.69 -15.55
C VAL A 15 -2.07 -7.42 -14.74
N ALA A 16 -1.76 -6.31 -15.39
CA ALA A 16 -1.54 -5.01 -14.73
C ALA A 16 -2.74 -4.57 -13.90
N LEU A 17 -3.95 -4.63 -14.50
CA LEU A 17 -5.18 -4.23 -13.85
C LEU A 17 -5.48 -5.16 -12.66
N CYS A 18 -5.41 -6.47 -12.86
CA CYS A 18 -5.64 -7.45 -11.79
C CYS A 18 -4.66 -7.25 -10.64
N LEU A 19 -3.36 -7.14 -10.91
CA LEU A 19 -2.35 -6.91 -9.87
C LEU A 19 -2.60 -5.63 -9.11
N ARG A 20 -2.91 -4.53 -9.80
CA ARG A 20 -3.21 -3.24 -9.17
C ARG A 20 -4.43 -3.33 -8.26
N VAL A 21 -5.53 -3.89 -8.77
CA VAL A 21 -6.77 -4.02 -8.00
C VAL A 21 -6.58 -4.95 -6.82
N SER A 22 -5.97 -6.12 -7.03
CA SER A 22 -5.68 -7.08 -5.96
C SER A 22 -4.80 -6.47 -4.88
N PHE A 23 -3.68 -5.84 -5.25
CA PHE A 23 -2.78 -5.21 -4.28
C PHE A 23 -3.45 -4.05 -3.52
N GLY A 24 -4.17 -3.18 -4.23
CA GLY A 24 -4.89 -2.07 -3.60
C GLY A 24 -5.99 -2.56 -2.64
N LEU A 25 -6.74 -3.60 -3.00
CA LEU A 25 -7.71 -4.23 -2.10
C LEU A 25 -7.02 -4.91 -0.91
N SER A 26 -5.86 -5.53 -1.10
CA SER A 26 -5.08 -6.09 0.01
C SER A 26 -4.69 -5.00 1.02
N LEU A 27 -4.23 -3.82 0.57
CA LEU A 27 -3.94 -2.70 1.46
C LEU A 27 -5.20 -2.24 2.23
N VAL A 28 -6.33 -2.11 1.53
CA VAL A 28 -7.60 -1.74 2.16
C VAL A 28 -7.99 -2.74 3.25
N PHE A 29 -7.94 -4.04 2.95
CA PHE A 29 -8.31 -5.07 3.91
C PHE A 29 -7.36 -5.16 5.09
N VAL A 30 -6.05 -4.99 4.87
CA VAL A 30 -5.07 -4.91 5.97
C VAL A 30 -5.37 -3.70 6.87
N GLY A 31 -5.64 -2.53 6.30
CA GLY A 31 -6.02 -1.35 7.08
C GLY A 31 -7.33 -1.54 7.86
N ILE A 32 -8.35 -2.13 7.23
CA ILE A 32 -9.61 -2.46 7.92
C ILE A 32 -9.36 -3.45 9.07
N ALA A 33 -8.56 -4.49 8.84
CA ALA A 33 -8.23 -5.49 9.86
C ALA A 33 -7.52 -4.86 11.07
N HIS A 34 -6.60 -3.92 10.84
CA HIS A 34 -5.96 -3.16 11.91
C HIS A 34 -6.95 -2.30 12.70
N TYR A 35 -7.96 -1.68 12.06
CA TYR A 35 -9.01 -0.96 12.78
C TYR A 35 -9.97 -1.87 13.54
N LEU A 36 -10.33 -3.02 12.98
CA LEU A 36 -11.17 -4.00 13.67
C LEU A 36 -10.50 -4.53 14.95
N THR A 37 -9.17 -4.52 14.99
CA THR A 37 -8.36 -4.98 16.13
C THR A 37 -7.54 -3.85 16.77
N ILE A 38 -8.04 -2.61 16.70
CA ILE A 38 -7.26 -1.40 17.00
C ILE A 38 -6.60 -1.41 18.38
N SER A 39 -7.27 -1.96 19.40
CA SER A 39 -6.69 -2.06 20.75
C SER A 39 -5.42 -2.91 20.77
N ALA A 40 -5.45 -4.08 20.13
CA ALA A 40 -4.31 -4.98 20.02
C ALA A 40 -3.22 -4.40 19.10
N PHE A 41 -3.64 -3.84 17.96
CA PHE A 41 -2.72 -3.23 17.00
C PHE A 41 -1.98 -2.03 17.60
N ARG A 42 -2.69 -1.15 18.31
CA ARG A 42 -2.10 -0.02 19.03
C ARG A 42 -1.09 -0.47 20.07
N GLY A 43 -1.44 -1.50 20.86
CA GLY A 43 -0.52 -2.11 21.81
C GLY A 43 0.75 -2.59 21.11
N MET A 44 0.61 -3.34 20.02
CA MET A 44 1.72 -3.84 19.21
C MET A 44 2.59 -2.71 18.65
N VAL A 45 2.01 -1.63 18.10
CA VAL A 45 2.79 -0.52 17.52
C VAL A 45 3.53 0.26 18.60
N ALA A 46 2.89 0.52 19.74
CA ALA A 46 3.47 1.25 20.86
C ALA A 46 4.51 0.44 21.65
N ASP A 47 4.43 -0.88 21.62
CA ASP A 47 5.34 -1.75 22.34
C ASP A 47 6.78 -1.65 21.80
N GLY A 48 7.76 -1.72 22.70
CA GLY A 48 9.18 -1.57 22.37
C GLY A 48 9.59 -0.17 21.92
N LEU A 49 8.78 0.87 22.17
CA LEU A 49 9.12 2.27 21.87
C LEU A 49 9.49 3.11 23.11
N GLY A 50 9.33 2.56 24.33
CA GLY A 50 9.66 3.26 25.57
C GLY A 50 8.96 4.61 25.70
N VAL A 51 9.74 5.68 25.89
CA VAL A 51 9.24 7.05 26.11
C VAL A 51 8.45 7.59 24.90
N ILE A 52 8.72 7.10 23.70
CA ILE A 52 8.00 7.54 22.47
C ILE A 52 6.79 6.65 22.12
N SER A 53 6.33 5.80 23.04
CA SER A 53 5.15 4.93 22.86
C SER A 53 3.85 5.67 22.49
N ILE A 54 3.70 6.94 22.91
CA ILE A 54 2.58 7.80 22.52
C ILE A 54 2.56 8.04 21.01
N LEU A 55 3.74 8.25 20.40
CA LEU A 55 3.85 8.42 18.95
C LEU A 55 3.40 7.14 18.23
N GLY A 56 3.84 5.98 18.72
CA GLY A 56 3.36 4.69 18.19
C GLY A 56 1.84 4.52 18.34
N SER A 57 1.27 4.95 19.47
CA SER A 57 -0.18 4.91 19.69
C SER A 57 -0.96 5.77 18.70
N VAL A 58 -0.50 6.99 18.42
CA VAL A 58 -1.13 7.88 17.43
C VAL A 58 -0.95 7.31 16.03
N TRP A 59 0.24 6.80 15.70
CA TRP A 59 0.52 6.21 14.41
C TRP A 59 -0.32 4.97 14.12
N ALA A 60 -0.69 4.20 15.15
CA ALA A 60 -1.59 3.05 15.01
C ALA A 60 -2.99 3.42 14.48
N TYR A 61 -3.42 4.67 14.62
CA TYR A 61 -4.64 5.17 13.98
C TYR A 61 -4.39 5.72 12.58
N ILE A 62 -3.21 6.29 12.32
CA ILE A 62 -2.88 6.91 11.04
C ILE A 62 -2.52 5.86 9.99
N LEU A 63 -1.69 4.88 10.34
CA LEU A 63 -1.23 3.85 9.41
C LEU A 63 -2.40 3.13 8.71
N PRO A 64 -3.43 2.62 9.42
CA PRO A 64 -4.53 1.92 8.76
C PRO A 64 -5.36 2.84 7.85
N ALA A 65 -5.56 4.11 8.22
CA ALA A 65 -6.20 5.10 7.35
C ALA A 65 -5.42 5.30 6.05
N LEU A 66 -4.09 5.45 6.13
CA LEU A 66 -3.26 5.60 4.95
C LEU A 66 -3.30 4.36 4.05
N MET A 67 -3.33 3.15 4.62
CA MET A 67 -3.48 1.92 3.84
C MET A 67 -4.84 1.83 3.14
N ILE A 68 -5.93 2.24 3.81
CA ILE A 68 -7.27 2.27 3.22
C ILE A 68 -7.37 3.32 2.11
N VAL A 69 -6.90 4.54 2.35
CA VAL A 69 -6.95 5.62 1.37
C VAL A 69 -6.04 5.32 0.18
N GLY A 70 -4.79 4.93 0.43
CA GLY A 70 -3.83 4.55 -0.60
C GLY A 70 -4.32 3.37 -1.44
N GLY A 71 -4.71 2.27 -0.79
CA GLY A 71 -5.24 1.09 -1.46
C GLY A 71 -6.53 1.39 -2.26
N GLY A 72 -7.45 2.17 -1.69
CA GLY A 72 -8.70 2.55 -2.36
C GLY A 72 -8.49 3.42 -3.59
N LEU A 73 -7.62 4.43 -3.49
CA LEU A 73 -7.25 5.27 -4.64
C LEU A 73 -6.49 4.47 -5.70
N LEU A 74 -5.64 3.53 -5.27
CA LEU A 74 -4.89 2.65 -6.16
C LEU A 74 -5.82 1.74 -6.96
N VAL A 75 -6.89 1.22 -6.36
CA VAL A 75 -7.95 0.47 -7.06
C VAL A 75 -8.71 1.38 -8.01
N ALA A 76 -9.12 2.56 -7.54
CA ALA A 76 -9.97 3.48 -8.29
C ALA A 76 -9.28 4.12 -9.51
N ASP A 77 -7.95 4.04 -9.62
CA ASP A 77 -7.15 4.75 -10.63
C ASP A 77 -7.31 6.28 -10.58
N LYS A 78 -7.53 6.83 -9.39
CA LYS A 78 -7.79 8.25 -9.21
C LYS A 78 -6.75 8.86 -8.31
N ARG A 79 -6.40 10.12 -8.56
CA ARG A 79 -5.50 10.92 -7.70
C ARG A 79 -4.21 10.15 -7.35
N ARG A 80 -3.48 9.74 -8.40
CA ARG A 80 -2.21 8.98 -8.30
C ARG A 80 -1.15 9.70 -7.45
N ASP A 81 -1.24 11.02 -7.36
CA ASP A 81 -0.46 11.87 -6.46
C ASP A 81 -0.73 11.55 -4.98
N ILE A 82 -1.99 11.60 -4.56
CA ILE A 82 -2.39 11.32 -3.17
C ILE A 82 -2.17 9.84 -2.84
N GLU A 83 -2.51 8.95 -3.77
CA GLU A 83 -2.31 7.53 -3.64
C GLU A 83 -0.84 7.19 -3.34
N ALA A 84 0.09 7.73 -4.13
CA ALA A 84 1.51 7.52 -3.94
C ALA A 84 1.99 7.98 -2.57
N TRP A 85 1.59 9.18 -2.13
CA TRP A 85 1.92 9.66 -0.79
C TRP A 85 1.35 8.75 0.31
N ALA A 86 0.07 8.40 0.24
CA ALA A 86 -0.58 7.59 1.26
C ALA A 86 0.03 6.19 1.34
N THR A 87 0.17 5.50 0.21
CA THR A 87 0.72 4.15 0.13
C THR A 87 2.20 4.12 0.51
N SER A 88 3.02 5.06 0.03
CA SER A 88 4.44 5.12 0.36
C SER A 88 4.70 5.46 1.83
N VAL A 89 3.96 6.41 2.40
CA VAL A 89 4.10 6.74 3.84
C VAL A 89 3.66 5.55 4.69
N ALA A 90 2.55 4.90 4.34
CA ALA A 90 2.09 3.71 5.05
C ALA A 90 3.16 2.61 5.03
N LEU A 91 3.53 2.12 3.85
CA LEU A 91 4.45 1.00 3.71
C LEU A 91 5.87 1.33 4.19
N GLY A 92 6.38 2.52 3.89
CA GLY A 92 7.72 2.96 4.29
C GLY A 92 7.87 3.17 5.79
N SER A 93 6.79 3.55 6.48
CA SER A 93 6.83 3.72 7.94
C SER A 93 6.95 2.40 8.71
N ILE A 94 6.53 1.26 8.14
CA ILE A 94 6.59 -0.05 8.81
C ILE A 94 8.03 -0.48 9.09
N PRO A 95 8.95 -0.61 8.11
CA PRO A 95 10.33 -1.03 8.39
C PRO A 95 11.06 0.00 9.25
N ALA A 96 10.82 1.30 9.02
CA ALA A 96 11.41 2.36 9.84
C ALA A 96 10.97 2.24 11.31
N GLY A 97 9.66 2.06 11.56
CA GLY A 97 9.11 1.90 12.90
C GLY A 97 9.57 0.61 13.58
N MET A 98 9.61 -0.52 12.87
CA MET A 98 10.08 -1.79 13.42
C MET A 98 11.55 -1.72 13.83
N LEU A 99 12.42 -1.14 12.99
CA LEU A 99 13.84 -0.99 13.30
C LEU A 99 14.07 0.05 14.41
N LEU A 100 13.26 1.11 14.46
CA LEU A 100 13.32 2.11 15.54
C LEU A 100 13.13 1.48 16.92
N LYS A 101 12.28 0.46 17.04
CA LYS A 101 12.08 -0.25 18.30
C LYS A 101 13.36 -0.93 18.81
N SER A 102 14.18 -1.45 17.91
CA SER A 102 15.49 -2.02 18.28
C SER A 102 16.50 -0.95 18.69
N VAL A 103 16.41 0.24 18.10
CA VAL A 103 17.30 1.37 18.43
C VAL A 103 16.93 2.02 19.76
N VAL A 104 15.64 2.22 20.02
CA VAL A 104 15.16 3.07 21.13
C VAL A 104 14.60 2.25 22.29
N GLY A 105 13.92 1.14 22.03
CA GLY A 105 13.32 0.30 23.09
C GLY A 105 14.14 -0.92 23.48
N GLY A 106 15.30 -1.14 22.86
CA GLY A 106 16.19 -2.25 23.18
C GLY A 106 15.65 -3.63 22.77
N LEU A 107 14.62 -3.69 21.91
CA LEU A 107 14.16 -4.96 21.33
C LEU A 107 15.27 -5.57 20.47
N SER A 108 15.40 -6.89 20.53
CA SER A 108 16.41 -7.58 19.73
C SER A 108 16.14 -7.35 18.24
N LEU A 109 17.21 -7.20 17.46
CA LEU A 109 17.09 -7.03 16.02
C LEU A 109 16.48 -8.28 15.36
N ALA A 110 16.67 -9.45 15.96
CA ALA A 110 16.09 -10.71 15.49
C ALA A 110 14.54 -10.71 15.55
N ASP A 111 13.95 -9.97 16.49
CA ASP A 111 12.50 -9.88 16.65
C ASP A 111 11.87 -8.86 15.69
N THR A 112 12.61 -7.82 15.31
CA THR A 112 12.11 -6.72 14.47
C THR A 112 12.38 -6.94 12.98
N MET A 113 13.43 -7.69 12.63
CA MET A 113 13.82 -7.98 11.25
C MET A 113 12.73 -8.67 10.42
N PRO A 114 12.05 -9.74 10.88
CA PRO A 114 11.07 -10.43 10.06
C PRO A 114 9.93 -9.53 9.58
N ALA A 115 9.43 -8.66 10.47
CA ALA A 115 8.38 -7.71 10.13
C ALA A 115 8.88 -6.61 9.19
N ALA A 116 10.11 -6.10 9.39
CA ALA A 116 10.72 -5.11 8.51
C ALA A 116 10.95 -5.68 7.10
N ILE A 117 11.47 -6.91 6.99
CA ILE A 117 11.68 -7.61 5.72
C ILE A 117 10.36 -7.83 4.99
N ASN A 118 9.33 -8.29 5.70
CA ASN A 118 7.99 -8.43 5.12
C ASN A 118 7.49 -7.10 4.54
N ALA A 119 7.68 -5.99 5.25
CA ALA A 119 7.29 -4.67 4.73
C ALA A 119 8.07 -4.27 3.47
N PHE A 120 9.38 -4.58 3.39
CA PHE A 120 10.15 -4.37 2.16
C PHE A 120 9.61 -5.17 0.98
N VAL A 121 9.14 -6.40 1.19
CA VAL A 121 8.48 -7.19 0.14
C VAL A 121 7.23 -6.46 -0.39
N TRP A 122 6.40 -5.89 0.49
CA TRP A 122 5.23 -5.10 0.09
C TRP A 122 5.63 -3.82 -0.67
N ILE A 123 6.72 -3.15 -0.28
CA ILE A 123 7.25 -1.99 -1.01
C ILE A 123 7.71 -2.38 -2.41
N ILE A 124 8.42 -3.51 -2.55
CA ILE A 124 8.87 -4.01 -3.86
C ILE A 124 7.66 -4.36 -4.74
N LEU A 125 6.65 -5.04 -4.19
CA LEU A 125 5.41 -5.32 -4.90
C LEU A 125 4.70 -4.04 -5.34
N TYR A 126 4.65 -3.02 -4.47
CA TYR A 126 4.07 -1.73 -4.82
C TYR A 126 4.80 -1.07 -6.00
N LEU A 127 6.14 -1.03 -5.97
CA LEU A 127 6.94 -0.51 -7.08
C LEU A 127 6.69 -1.28 -8.38
N LEU A 128 6.57 -2.61 -8.31
CA LEU A 128 6.24 -3.45 -9.45
C LEU A 128 4.85 -3.10 -10.01
N VAL A 129 3.85 -2.97 -9.14
CA VAL A 129 2.48 -2.57 -9.52
C VAL A 129 2.47 -1.23 -10.24
N LEU A 130 3.19 -0.23 -9.73
CA LEU A 130 3.31 1.08 -10.37
C LEU A 130 3.98 0.99 -11.75
N ARG A 131 5.10 0.26 -11.85
CA ARG A 131 5.86 0.10 -13.10
C ARG A 131 5.05 -0.60 -14.19
N ILE A 132 4.31 -1.64 -13.84
CA ILE A 132 3.49 -2.38 -14.79
C ILE A 132 2.24 -1.58 -15.17
N SER A 133 1.66 -0.82 -14.23
CA SER A 133 0.46 -0.01 -14.48
C SER A 133 0.70 1.17 -15.44
N CYS A 134 1.87 1.83 -15.39
CA CYS A 134 2.19 2.99 -16.25
C CYS A 134 2.18 2.69 -17.76
N CYS A 135 2.40 1.44 -18.19
CA CYS A 135 2.35 1.08 -19.61
C CYS A 135 0.92 0.95 -20.17
N THR A 136 -0.12 1.13 -19.35
CA THR A 136 -1.51 0.85 -19.73
C THR A 136 -2.32 2.10 -20.08
N SER A 137 -1.85 3.29 -19.69
CA SER A 137 -2.56 4.56 -19.89
C SER A 137 -2.41 5.16 -21.30
N GLY A 138 -1.80 4.45 -22.25
CA GLY A 138 -1.47 4.98 -23.57
C GLY A 138 -2.03 4.22 -24.79
N SER A 139 -2.79 3.13 -24.62
CA SER A 139 -3.15 2.29 -25.76
C SER A 139 -4.54 1.62 -25.71
N CYS A 140 -5.55 2.32 -25.19
CA CYS A 140 -6.89 2.12 -25.73
C CYS A 140 -6.97 2.94 -27.02
N GLU A 141 -6.82 2.26 -28.15
CA GLU A 141 -6.79 2.80 -29.50
C GLU A 141 -7.80 3.95 -29.71
N LYS A 142 -7.31 5.07 -30.26
CA LYS A 142 -8.15 6.01 -30.98
C LYS A 142 -8.92 5.21 -32.05
N PRO A 143 -10.24 5.42 -32.23
CA PRO A 143 -10.92 4.90 -33.41
C PRO A 143 -10.21 5.49 -34.63
N GLY A 144 -9.74 4.63 -35.52
CA GLY A 144 -8.91 4.99 -36.65
C GLY A 144 -9.54 6.09 -37.50
N THR A 145 -8.77 7.15 -37.72
CA THR A 145 -8.97 8.06 -38.83
C THR A 145 -8.52 7.33 -40.09
N VAL A 146 -9.45 6.94 -40.96
CA VAL A 146 -9.18 6.82 -42.40
C VAL A 146 -10.34 7.51 -43.11
N THR A 147 -10.20 8.82 -43.32
CA THR A 147 -10.85 9.50 -44.44
C THR A 147 -9.73 9.81 -45.43
N MET A 148 -9.78 9.15 -46.59
CA MET A 148 -9.23 9.72 -47.83
C MET A 148 -10.04 10.96 -48.20
#